data_AF-A0AAD5VWG6-F1
#
_entry.id   AF-A0AAD5VWG6-F1
#
_cell.length_a   1.000
_cell.length_b   1.000
_cell.length_c   1.000
_cell.angle_alpha   90.00
_cell.angle_beta   90.00
_cell.angle_gamma   90.00
#
_symmetry.space_group_name_H-M   'P 1'
#
loop_
_entity.id
_entity.type
_entity.pdbx_description
1 polymer ?
#
loop_
_entity_poly.entity_id
_entity_poly.type
_entity_poly.pdbx_seq_one_letter_code
_entity_poly.pdbx_strand_id
1 'polypeptide(L)'
;MAATFQSLPEDILFAIFSKLRGRDLAAVRTITKRSRKVASKALYHIVLRILRHSMANPIELLAKMREADAVISGSAVLHAMDYQTFSPNDLDIYVPSERVEIIGSFLVSSGFSLAPDRPLSGSPYSIRTLKEVRRYVINPSDAGDMPATEVNLLSTRARSPFIAIVNFDMTGLMNVITARSLLSLYPLAIHHFSTIVARHLID
;
A
#
# COMPACT_ATOMS: atom_id res chain seq x y z
N MET A 1 9.64 36.47 -21.58
CA MET A 1 9.87 35.84 -20.26
C MET A 1 9.25 34.45 -20.29
N ALA A 2 10.04 33.39 -20.19
CA ALA A 2 9.50 32.05 -20.03
C ALA A 2 8.99 31.90 -18.60
N ALA A 3 7.71 31.60 -18.41
CA ALA A 3 7.18 31.24 -17.09
C ALA A 3 7.93 29.99 -16.62
N THR A 4 8.63 30.10 -15.49
CA THR A 4 9.34 28.95 -14.92
C THR A 4 8.31 28.02 -14.28
N PHE A 5 8.54 26.71 -14.35
CA PHE A 5 7.65 25.71 -13.73
C PHE A 5 7.37 25.99 -12.24
N GLN A 6 8.29 26.69 -11.57
CA GLN A 6 8.16 27.12 -10.18
C GLN A 6 7.12 28.22 -9.95
N SER A 7 6.69 28.96 -10.98
CA SER A 7 5.69 30.02 -10.87
C SER A 7 4.24 29.52 -11.03
N LEU A 8 4.05 28.24 -11.38
CA LEU A 8 2.71 27.67 -11.52
C LEU A 8 1.97 27.64 -10.17
N PRO A 9 0.64 27.87 -10.14
CA PRO A 9 -0.19 27.67 -8.96
C PRO A 9 -0.13 26.22 -8.41
N GLU A 10 -0.39 26.05 -7.10
CA GLU A 10 -0.25 24.73 -6.42
C GLU A 10 -1.23 23.68 -6.96
N ASP A 11 -2.45 24.08 -7.30
CA ASP A 11 -3.50 23.26 -7.90
C ASP A 11 -3.12 22.78 -9.32
N ILE A 12 -2.51 23.64 -10.13
CA ILE A 12 -1.98 23.25 -11.45
C ILE A 12 -0.83 22.27 -11.32
N LEU A 13 0.12 22.52 -10.40
CA LEU A 13 1.20 21.58 -10.11
C LEU A 13 0.65 20.24 -9.61
N PHE A 14 -0.38 20.26 -8.76
CA PHE A 14 -1.03 19.04 -8.29
C PHE A 14 -1.69 18.28 -9.43
N ALA A 15 -2.41 18.96 -10.32
CA ALA A 15 -3.02 18.35 -11.49
C ALA A 15 -1.96 17.67 -12.38
N ILE A 16 -0.84 18.33 -12.64
CA ILE A 16 0.29 17.75 -13.39
C ILE A 16 0.87 16.55 -12.64
N PHE A 17 1.18 16.70 -11.36
CA PHE A 17 1.80 15.65 -10.55
C PHE A 17 0.90 14.43 -10.36
N SER A 18 -0.42 14.62 -10.33
CA SER A 18 -1.40 13.52 -10.27
C SER A 18 -1.39 12.62 -11.51
N LYS A 19 -0.77 13.07 -12.61
CA LYS A 19 -0.58 12.31 -13.86
C LYS A 19 0.82 11.70 -13.96
N LEU A 20 1.73 12.04 -13.05
CA LEU A 20 3.07 11.49 -13.03
C LEU A 20 3.07 10.08 -12.42
N ARG A 21 4.03 9.28 -12.89
CA ARG A 21 4.29 7.93 -12.37
C ARG A 21 4.94 8.02 -10.99
N GLY A 22 4.88 6.94 -10.21
CA GLY A 22 5.50 6.91 -8.87
C GLY A 22 6.99 7.28 -8.89
N ARG A 23 7.73 6.81 -9.89
CA ARG A 23 9.16 7.15 -10.09
C ARG A 23 9.39 8.63 -10.37
N ASP A 24 8.53 9.25 -11.17
CA ASP A 24 8.67 10.64 -11.61
C ASP A 24 8.30 11.56 -10.44
N LEU A 25 7.27 11.20 -9.67
CA LEU A 25 6.93 11.85 -8.41
C LEU A 25 8.08 11.79 -7.40
N ALA A 26 8.73 10.63 -7.27
CA ALA A 26 9.88 10.47 -6.39
C ALA A 26 11.06 11.37 -6.82
N ALA A 27 11.31 11.53 -8.12
CA ALA A 27 12.33 12.44 -8.64
C ALA A 27 11.96 13.92 -8.40
N VAL A 28 10.71 14.31 -8.63
CA VAL A 28 10.27 15.70 -8.46
C VAL A 28 10.29 16.15 -6.98
N ARG A 29 10.11 15.21 -6.04
CA ARG A 29 10.20 15.49 -4.59
C ARG A 29 11.58 15.93 -4.13
N THR A 30 12.65 15.65 -4.89
CA THR A 30 14.01 16.02 -4.52
C THR A 30 14.41 17.42 -5.00
N ILE A 31 13.58 18.07 -5.82
CA ILE A 31 13.93 19.35 -6.46
C ILE A 31 13.78 20.52 -5.47
N THR A 32 12.60 20.72 -4.89
CA THR A 32 12.32 21.85 -3.97
C THR A 32 11.36 21.44 -2.85
N LYS A 33 11.30 22.24 -1.76
CA LYS A 33 10.31 22.05 -0.68
C LYS A 33 8.86 22.11 -1.20
N ARG A 34 8.58 23.04 -2.12
CA ARG A 34 7.26 23.19 -2.75
C ARG A 34 6.91 21.96 -3.58
N SER A 35 7.81 21.51 -4.45
CA SER A 35 7.64 20.29 -5.24
C SER A 35 7.41 19.06 -4.35
N ARG A 36 8.16 18.95 -3.25
CA ARG A 36 8.00 17.87 -2.26
C ARG A 36 6.59 17.84 -1.65
N LYS A 37 6.08 18.98 -1.21
CA LYS A 37 4.73 19.09 -0.64
C LYS A 37 3.67 18.65 -1.66
N VAL A 38 3.72 19.19 -2.87
CA VAL A 38 2.71 18.90 -3.90
C VAL A 38 2.78 17.45 -4.37
N ALA A 39 3.98 16.90 -4.53
CA ALA A 39 4.14 15.51 -4.96
C ALA A 39 3.75 14.52 -3.85
N SER A 40 3.98 14.85 -2.58
CA SER A 40 3.47 14.03 -1.45
C SER A 40 1.95 14.02 -1.41
N LYS A 41 1.31 15.17 -1.68
CA LYS A 41 -0.14 15.26 -1.85
C LYS A 41 -0.62 14.39 -3.03
N ALA A 42 0.04 14.47 -4.19
CA ALA A 42 -0.30 13.65 -5.36
C ALA A 42 -0.18 12.14 -5.06
N LEU A 43 0.89 11.71 -4.38
CA LEU A 43 1.09 10.31 -3.97
C LEU A 43 0.01 9.85 -3.00
N TYR A 44 -0.36 10.66 -2.02
CA TYR A 44 -1.48 10.36 -1.12
C TYR A 44 -2.79 10.16 -1.89
N HIS A 45 -3.08 11.02 -2.88
CA HIS A 45 -4.25 10.86 -3.74
C HIS A 45 -4.21 9.58 -4.60
N ILE A 46 -3.03 9.16 -5.08
CA ILE A 46 -2.86 7.89 -5.80
C ILE A 46 -3.17 6.71 -4.87
N VAL A 47 -2.62 6.71 -3.65
CA VAL A 47 -2.90 5.67 -2.65
C VAL A 47 -4.40 5.60 -2.36
N LEU A 48 -5.05 6.73 -2.06
CA LEU A 48 -6.49 6.75 -1.80
C LEU A 48 -7.31 6.23 -2.98
N ARG A 49 -6.95 6.59 -4.23
CA ARG A 49 -7.64 6.09 -5.42
C ARG A 49 -7.57 4.56 -5.51
N ILE A 50 -6.44 3.97 -5.17
CA ILE A 50 -6.24 2.52 -5.25
C ILE A 50 -7.01 1.79 -4.17
N LEU A 51 -6.93 2.30 -2.94
CA LEU A 51 -7.66 1.72 -1.81
C LEU A 51 -9.19 1.82 -1.97
N ARG A 52 -9.69 2.81 -2.72
CA ARG A 52 -11.13 2.90 -3.06
C ARG A 52 -11.64 1.75 -3.90
N HIS A 53 -10.78 1.02 -4.61
CA HIS A 53 -11.21 -0.19 -5.31
C HIS A 53 -11.54 -1.31 -4.33
N SER A 54 -10.88 -1.35 -3.18
CA SER A 54 -11.06 -2.41 -2.19
C SER A 54 -11.97 -2.01 -1.04
N MET A 55 -12.11 -0.71 -0.73
CA MET A 55 -12.83 -0.25 0.46
C MET A 55 -13.52 1.11 0.26
N ALA A 56 -14.72 1.26 0.83
CA ALA A 56 -15.50 2.50 0.74
C ALA A 56 -14.82 3.67 1.48
N ASN A 57 -14.23 3.41 2.65
CA ASN A 57 -13.56 4.41 3.47
C ASN A 57 -12.04 4.16 3.61
N PRO A 58 -11.23 4.49 2.57
CA PRO A 58 -9.78 4.27 2.62
C PRO A 58 -9.06 5.14 3.66
N ILE A 59 -9.64 6.27 4.07
CA ILE A 59 -9.03 7.15 5.07
C ILE A 59 -9.07 6.49 6.45
N GLU A 60 -10.21 5.90 6.80
CA GLU A 60 -10.36 5.15 8.04
C GLU A 60 -9.48 3.90 8.05
N LEU A 61 -9.37 3.19 6.92
CA LEU A 61 -8.40 2.09 6.79
C LEU A 61 -6.97 2.58 7.12
N LEU A 62 -6.52 3.69 6.54
CA LEU A 62 -5.18 4.22 6.82
C LEU A 62 -5.00 4.62 8.30
N ALA A 63 -6.06 5.12 8.95
CA ALA A 63 -6.03 5.40 10.39
C ALA A 63 -5.89 4.11 11.20
N LYS A 64 -6.66 3.07 10.87
CA LYS A 64 -6.59 1.75 11.51
C LYS A 64 -5.25 1.06 11.28
N MET A 65 -4.67 1.21 10.09
CA MET A 65 -3.30 0.73 9.81
C MET A 65 -2.26 1.40 10.70
N ARG A 66 -2.41 2.70 10.98
CA ARG A 66 -1.52 3.42 11.90
C ARG A 66 -1.62 2.90 13.33
N GLU A 67 -2.85 2.64 13.77
CA GLU A 67 -3.14 2.09 15.10
C GLU A 67 -2.58 0.65 15.23
N ALA A 68 -2.70 -0.15 14.18
CA ALA A 68 -2.32 -1.55 14.16
C ALA A 68 -0.84 -1.81 13.81
N ASP A 69 -0.04 -0.76 13.51
CA ASP A 69 1.27 -0.90 12.86
C ASP A 69 1.23 -1.78 11.60
N ALA A 70 0.13 -1.70 10.84
CA ALA A 70 -0.10 -2.51 9.65
C ALA A 70 0.39 -1.83 8.38
N VAL A 71 0.63 -2.64 7.37
CA VAL A 71 1.10 -2.21 6.06
C VAL A 71 0.41 -3.00 4.95
N ILE A 72 0.26 -2.39 3.78
CA ILE A 72 -0.26 -3.04 2.58
C ILE A 72 0.90 -3.41 1.67
N SER A 73 0.86 -4.57 1.04
CA SER A 73 1.85 -5.02 0.04
C SER A 73 1.15 -5.69 -1.14
N GLY A 74 1.90 -6.46 -1.94
CA GLY A 74 1.35 -7.24 -3.04
C GLY A 74 0.93 -6.41 -4.26
N SER A 75 -0.08 -6.92 -4.97
CA SER A 75 -0.52 -6.44 -6.28
C SER A 75 -1.00 -4.98 -6.26
N ALA A 76 -1.70 -4.57 -5.19
CA ALA A 76 -2.21 -3.21 -5.02
C ALA A 76 -1.08 -2.16 -4.95
N VAL A 77 0.04 -2.49 -4.30
CA VAL A 77 1.18 -1.57 -4.20
C VAL A 77 1.92 -1.47 -5.53
N LEU A 78 2.04 -2.57 -6.27
CA LEU A 78 2.58 -2.56 -7.62
C LEU A 78 1.73 -1.68 -8.54
N HIS A 79 0.41 -1.78 -8.47
CA HIS A 79 -0.47 -0.89 -9.21
C HIS A 79 -0.23 0.60 -8.83
N ALA A 80 0.00 0.89 -7.56
CA ALA A 80 0.32 2.24 -7.08
C ALA A 80 1.65 2.80 -7.58
N MET A 81 2.62 1.93 -7.83
CA MET A 81 3.94 2.30 -8.33
C MET A 81 4.02 2.41 -9.85
N ASP A 82 2.88 2.41 -10.56
CA ASP A 82 2.77 2.53 -12.02
C ASP A 82 3.25 1.28 -12.79
N TYR A 83 3.07 0.09 -12.19
CA TYR A 83 3.08 -1.14 -12.98
C TYR A 83 1.70 -1.35 -13.61
N GLN A 84 1.44 -0.64 -14.72
CA GLN A 84 0.17 -0.64 -15.47
C GLN A 84 -0.33 -2.03 -15.90
N THR A 85 0.53 -3.04 -15.81
CA THR A 85 0.23 -4.44 -16.11
C THR A 85 -0.45 -5.19 -14.96
N PHE A 86 -0.53 -4.61 -13.76
CA PHE A 86 -1.15 -5.26 -12.61
C PHE A 86 -2.54 -4.69 -12.38
N SER A 87 -3.56 -5.52 -12.50
CA SER A 87 -4.89 -5.24 -11.97
C SER A 87 -4.98 -5.92 -10.61
N PRO A 88 -5.02 -5.19 -9.48
CA PRO A 88 -5.15 -5.82 -8.18
C PRO A 88 -6.53 -6.48 -8.07
N ASN A 89 -6.54 -7.79 -7.82
CA ASN A 89 -7.77 -8.55 -7.59
C ASN A 89 -8.10 -8.65 -6.09
N ASP A 90 -7.10 -8.35 -5.25
CA ASP A 90 -7.14 -8.45 -3.80
C ASP A 90 -6.33 -7.33 -3.15
N LEU A 91 -6.52 -7.19 -1.83
CA LEU A 91 -5.78 -6.28 -0.99
C LEU A 91 -5.09 -7.07 0.14
N ASP A 92 -3.76 -7.13 0.11
CA ASP A 92 -2.97 -7.80 1.15
C ASP A 92 -2.54 -6.81 2.23
N ILE A 93 -3.05 -7.00 3.46
CA ILE A 93 -2.71 -6.23 4.66
C ILE A 93 -1.89 -7.09 5.62
N TYR A 94 -0.67 -6.69 5.91
CA TYR A 94 0.22 -7.32 6.87
C TYR A 94 0.14 -6.59 8.21
N VAL A 95 -0.08 -7.33 9.29
CA VAL A 95 -0.27 -6.79 10.64
C VAL A 95 0.44 -7.66 11.68
N PRO A 96 1.04 -7.08 12.74
CA PRO A 96 1.50 -7.87 13.88
C PRO A 96 0.36 -8.69 14.49
N SER A 97 0.61 -9.96 14.82
CA SER A 97 -0.45 -10.87 15.28
C SER A 97 -1.21 -10.41 16.52
N GLU A 98 -0.57 -9.63 17.39
CA GLU A 98 -1.15 -9.01 18.58
C GLU A 98 -2.15 -7.88 18.28
N ARG A 99 -2.15 -7.35 17.04
CA ARG A 99 -2.98 -6.22 16.60
C ARG A 99 -3.94 -6.58 15.46
N VAL A 100 -4.03 -7.87 15.10
CA VAL A 100 -4.86 -8.34 13.98
C VAL A 100 -6.34 -7.96 14.15
N GLU A 101 -6.86 -7.99 15.38
CA GLU A 101 -8.27 -7.69 15.66
C GLU A 101 -8.65 -6.23 15.39
N ILE A 102 -7.70 -5.30 15.41
CA ILE A 102 -7.96 -3.87 15.10
C ILE A 102 -8.41 -3.73 13.65
N ILE A 103 -7.69 -4.38 12.73
CA ILE A 103 -8.05 -4.39 11.31
C ILE A 103 -9.23 -5.32 11.05
N GLY A 104 -9.24 -6.51 11.66
CA GLY A 104 -10.33 -7.48 11.49
C GLY A 104 -11.69 -6.92 11.88
N SER A 105 -11.78 -6.27 13.05
CA SER A 105 -13.03 -5.63 13.51
C SER A 105 -13.44 -4.47 12.59
N PHE A 106 -12.48 -3.69 12.10
CA PHE A 106 -12.76 -2.63 11.14
C PHE A 106 -13.34 -3.19 9.83
N LEU A 107 -12.76 -4.25 9.28
CA LEU A 107 -13.27 -4.92 8.08
C LEU A 107 -14.71 -5.41 8.28
N VAL A 108 -14.99 -6.07 9.41
CA VAL A 108 -16.35 -6.52 9.75
C VAL A 108 -17.33 -5.35 9.84
N SER A 109 -16.95 -4.27 10.55
CA SER A 109 -17.78 -3.06 10.64
C SER A 109 -17.98 -2.35 9.29
N SER A 110 -17.09 -2.59 8.33
CA SER A 110 -17.16 -2.08 6.97
C SER A 110 -17.97 -2.98 6.01
N GLY A 111 -18.66 -4.00 6.54
CA GLY A 111 -19.51 -4.91 5.76
C GLY A 111 -18.81 -6.15 5.21
N PHE A 112 -17.54 -6.39 5.56
CA PHE A 112 -16.86 -7.61 5.14
C PHE A 112 -17.23 -8.79 6.05
N SER A 113 -17.32 -9.96 5.45
CA SER A 113 -17.48 -11.23 6.16
C SER A 113 -16.19 -12.03 6.11
N LEU A 114 -15.87 -12.70 7.22
CA LEU A 114 -14.75 -13.64 7.25
C LEU A 114 -15.13 -14.85 6.39
N ALA A 115 -14.38 -15.08 5.31
CA ALA A 115 -14.54 -16.25 4.47
C ALA A 115 -13.96 -17.50 5.16
N PRO A 116 -14.40 -18.71 4.77
CA PRO A 116 -13.83 -19.94 5.30
C PRO A 116 -12.32 -20.00 5.11
N ASP A 117 -11.63 -20.48 6.15
CA ASP A 117 -10.19 -20.68 6.16
C ASP A 117 -9.76 -21.50 4.94
N ARG A 118 -8.73 -21.03 4.23
CA ARG A 118 -7.98 -21.89 3.31
C ARG A 118 -6.74 -22.39 4.05
N PRO A 119 -6.38 -23.68 3.92
CA PRO A 119 -5.14 -24.19 4.49
C PRO A 119 -3.94 -23.37 4.01
N LEU A 120 -3.07 -22.95 4.94
CA LEU A 120 -1.81 -22.27 4.61
C LEU A 120 -0.89 -23.14 3.73
N SER A 121 -1.07 -24.47 3.75
CA SER A 121 -0.31 -25.42 2.93
C SER A 121 -0.48 -25.24 1.42
N GLY A 122 -1.45 -24.43 0.96
CA GLY A 122 -1.60 -24.02 -0.44
C GLY A 122 -1.42 -22.52 -0.68
N SER A 123 -0.97 -21.78 0.32
CA SER A 123 -0.76 -20.34 0.22
C SER A 123 0.59 -20.03 -0.44
N PRO A 124 0.70 -19.01 -1.32
CA PRO A 124 1.99 -18.55 -1.84
C PRO A 124 2.88 -17.90 -0.77
N TYR A 125 2.38 -17.72 0.46
CA TYR A 125 3.09 -17.04 1.51
C TYR A 125 4.03 -17.97 2.29
N SER A 126 5.22 -17.46 2.62
CA SER A 126 6.18 -18.18 3.45
C SER A 126 5.59 -18.45 4.84
N ILE A 127 5.35 -19.73 5.14
CA ILE A 127 4.82 -20.20 6.42
C ILE A 127 5.74 -19.79 7.59
N ARG A 128 6.99 -19.37 7.37
CA ARG A 128 7.94 -19.00 8.43
C ARG A 128 7.66 -17.63 9.07
N THR A 129 7.19 -16.66 8.30
CA THR A 129 7.00 -15.28 8.78
C THR A 129 5.56 -14.98 9.18
N LEU A 130 4.60 -15.66 8.56
CA LEU A 130 3.18 -15.50 8.86
C LEU A 130 2.70 -16.47 9.96
N LYS A 131 1.85 -15.96 10.85
CA LYS A 131 1.13 -16.75 11.84
C LYS A 131 -0.16 -17.29 11.25
N GLU A 132 -0.95 -16.44 10.60
CA GLU A 132 -2.25 -16.79 10.01
C GLU A 132 -2.61 -15.85 8.84
N VAL A 133 -3.54 -16.28 8.00
CA VAL A 133 -4.13 -15.45 6.93
C VAL A 133 -5.65 -15.53 7.06
N ARG A 134 -6.29 -14.40 7.34
CA ARG A 134 -7.75 -14.28 7.38
C ARG A 134 -8.24 -13.64 6.10
N ARG A 135 -9.17 -14.29 5.40
CA ARG A 135 -9.75 -13.74 4.17
C ARG A 135 -11.06 -13.05 4.49
N TYR A 136 -11.18 -11.79 4.11
CA TYR A 136 -12.39 -11.01 4.21
C TYR A 136 -12.95 -10.76 2.82
N VAL A 137 -14.24 -11.05 2.65
CA VAL A 137 -14.95 -10.84 1.39
C VAL A 137 -16.18 -9.97 1.64
N ILE A 138 -16.48 -9.07 0.72
CA ILE A 138 -17.71 -8.30 0.74
C ILE A 138 -18.73 -8.96 -0.19
N ASN A 139 -19.98 -9.10 0.25
CA ASN A 139 -21.02 -9.62 -0.64
C ASN A 139 -21.26 -8.60 -1.77
N PRO A 140 -21.48 -9.04 -3.02
CA PRO A 140 -21.75 -8.13 -4.13
C PRO A 140 -22.95 -7.21 -3.89
N SER A 141 -23.95 -7.65 -3.11
CA SER A 141 -25.10 -6.82 -2.70
C SER A 141 -24.72 -5.64 -1.83
N ASP A 142 -23.68 -5.80 -1.02
CA ASP A 142 -23.24 -4.82 -0.01
C ASP A 142 -22.09 -3.96 -0.53
N ALA A 143 -21.44 -4.40 -1.62
CA ALA A 143 -20.31 -3.73 -2.25
C ALA A 143 -20.69 -2.43 -2.99
N GLY A 144 -21.96 -2.28 -3.40
CA GLY A 144 -22.40 -1.17 -4.23
C GLY A 144 -21.62 -1.13 -5.55
N ASP A 145 -20.98 0.02 -5.84
CA ASP A 145 -20.15 0.20 -7.04
C ASP A 145 -18.71 -0.32 -6.87
N MET A 146 -18.33 -0.83 -5.69
CA MET A 146 -16.99 -1.39 -5.49
C MET A 146 -16.87 -2.72 -6.23
N PRO A 147 -15.77 -2.97 -6.95
CA PRO A 147 -15.51 -4.30 -7.47
C PRO A 147 -15.45 -5.29 -6.29
N ALA A 148 -16.05 -6.46 -6.46
CA ALA A 148 -15.99 -7.54 -5.47
C ALA A 148 -14.51 -7.86 -5.19
N THR A 149 -14.00 -7.33 -4.08
CA THR A 149 -12.59 -7.37 -3.76
C THR A 149 -12.38 -8.19 -2.50
N GLU A 150 -11.42 -9.11 -2.58
CA GLU A 150 -10.95 -9.89 -1.44
C GLU A 150 -9.92 -9.08 -0.65
N VAL A 151 -10.04 -9.04 0.68
CA VAL A 151 -9.01 -8.48 1.57
C VAL A 151 -8.37 -9.62 2.34
N ASN A 152 -7.07 -9.83 2.11
CA ASN A 152 -6.28 -10.78 2.87
C ASN A 152 -5.65 -10.05 4.06
N LEU A 153 -5.99 -10.46 5.27
CA LEU A 153 -5.36 -9.97 6.49
C LEU A 153 -4.32 -11.00 6.97
N LEU A 154 -3.05 -10.71 6.72
CA LEU A 154 -1.92 -11.58 7.02
C LEU A 154 -1.32 -11.17 8.36
N SER A 155 -1.47 -12.02 9.37
CA SER A 155 -0.85 -11.78 10.67
C SER A 155 0.59 -12.28 10.68
N THR A 156 1.52 -11.44 11.12
CA THR A 156 2.94 -11.77 11.19
C THR A 156 3.33 -12.28 12.57
N ARG A 157 4.24 -13.27 12.62
CA ARG A 157 4.83 -13.72 13.89
C ARG A 157 5.76 -12.68 14.50
N ALA A 158 6.42 -11.89 13.65
CA ALA A 158 7.26 -10.79 14.08
C ALA A 158 6.40 -9.57 14.43
N ARG A 159 6.90 -8.75 15.38
CA ARG A 159 6.30 -7.45 15.74
C ARG A 159 6.28 -6.44 14.61
N SER A 160 7.18 -6.58 13.64
CA SER A 160 7.23 -5.70 12.46
C SER A 160 6.75 -6.46 11.25
N PRO A 161 5.68 -6.01 10.56
CA PRO A 161 5.18 -6.70 9.37
C PRO A 161 6.16 -6.63 8.20
N PHE A 162 7.10 -5.68 8.23
CA PHE A 162 8.17 -5.57 7.24
C PHE A 162 9.02 -6.84 7.15
N ILE A 163 9.17 -7.59 8.24
CA ILE A 163 9.93 -8.85 8.24
C ILE A 163 9.29 -9.87 7.30
N ALA A 164 7.95 -9.92 7.21
CA ALA A 164 7.28 -10.80 6.25
C ALA A 164 7.57 -10.37 4.81
N ILE A 165 7.56 -9.06 4.56
CA ILE A 165 7.75 -8.48 3.23
C ILE A 165 9.18 -8.65 2.72
N VAL A 166 10.19 -8.42 3.56
CA VAL A 166 11.60 -8.51 3.12
C VAL A 166 12.07 -9.96 2.93
N ASN A 167 11.30 -10.94 3.41
CA ASN A 167 11.57 -12.37 3.23
C ASN A 167 10.83 -12.97 2.02
N PHE A 168 10.22 -12.15 1.15
CA PHE A 168 9.75 -12.64 -0.15
C PHE A 168 10.91 -12.96 -1.07
N ASP A 169 10.86 -14.11 -1.74
CA ASP A 169 11.85 -14.51 -2.75
C ASP A 169 11.82 -13.58 -3.98
N MET A 170 10.69 -12.89 -4.19
CA MET A 170 10.50 -11.95 -5.30
C MET A 170 10.62 -10.50 -4.83
N THR A 171 11.66 -9.80 -5.29
CA THR A 171 11.91 -8.39 -4.96
C THR A 171 10.80 -7.44 -5.40
N GLY A 172 10.04 -7.81 -6.44
CA GLY A 172 8.85 -7.06 -6.88
C GLY A 172 7.78 -6.92 -5.80
N LEU A 173 7.72 -7.84 -4.84
CA LEU A 173 6.77 -7.80 -3.73
C LEU A 173 7.26 -6.99 -2.54
N MET A 174 8.49 -6.48 -2.57
CA MET A 174 9.09 -5.71 -1.47
C MET A 174 8.67 -4.23 -1.49
N ASN A 175 7.46 -3.94 -1.98
CA ASN A 175 6.88 -2.61 -2.00
C ASN A 175 5.74 -2.54 -0.99
N VAL A 176 5.64 -1.42 -0.28
CA VAL A 176 4.78 -1.29 0.90
C VAL A 176 4.05 0.03 0.93
N ILE A 177 2.74 0.02 1.18
CA ILE A 177 1.99 1.21 1.61
C ILE A 177 1.81 1.12 3.12
N THR A 178 2.32 2.11 3.83
CA THR A 178 2.04 2.34 5.25
C THR A 178 0.92 3.37 5.37
N ALA A 179 0.42 3.59 6.59
CA ALA A 179 -0.55 4.65 6.89
C ALA A 179 -0.10 6.09 6.50
N ARG A 180 1.20 6.27 6.21
CA ARG A 180 1.80 7.58 5.98
C ARG A 180 2.76 7.61 4.80
N SER A 181 2.98 6.54 4.08
CA SER A 181 4.07 6.48 3.10
C SER A 181 3.98 5.29 2.19
N LEU A 182 4.37 5.48 0.94
CA LEU A 182 4.63 4.42 -0.03
C LEU A 182 6.14 4.15 -0.03
N LEU A 183 6.58 2.92 0.16
CA LEU A 183 7.98 2.53 0.30
C LEU A 183 8.32 1.48 -0.75
N SER A 184 9.48 1.61 -1.36
CA SER A 184 10.02 0.64 -2.30
C SER A 184 11.33 0.11 -1.75
N LEU A 185 11.36 -1.16 -1.32
CA LEU A 185 12.50 -1.73 -0.59
C LEU A 185 13.45 -2.49 -1.51
N TYR A 186 13.47 -2.21 -2.82
CA TYR A 186 14.36 -2.88 -3.76
C TYR A 186 15.81 -2.80 -3.26
N PRO A 187 16.51 -3.92 -3.11
CA PRO A 187 17.95 -3.88 -2.96
C PRO A 187 18.50 -3.25 -4.23
N LEU A 188 19.17 -2.11 -4.11
CA LEU A 188 20.01 -1.59 -5.18
C LEU A 188 21.02 -2.68 -5.51
N ALA A 189 20.86 -3.33 -6.67
CA ALA A 189 21.89 -4.19 -7.23
C ALA A 189 23.07 -3.31 -7.69
N ILE A 190 23.79 -2.73 -6.73
CA ILE A 190 25.08 -2.10 -6.93
C ILE A 190 25.95 -2.66 -5.80
N HIS A 191 26.67 -3.73 -6.15
CA HIS A 191 27.76 -4.37 -5.42
C HIS A 191 27.88 -4.11 -3.91
N HIS A 192 27.65 -5.18 -3.14
CA HIS A 192 27.80 -5.30 -1.69
C HIS A 192 26.61 -4.79 -0.86
N PHE A 193 26.32 -5.57 0.17
CA PHE A 193 25.12 -5.56 1.00
C PHE A 193 24.68 -4.18 1.52
N SER A 194 23.36 -4.10 1.76
CA SER A 194 22.66 -3.13 2.62
C SER A 194 22.58 -1.67 2.14
N THR A 195 21.59 -1.39 1.29
CA THR A 195 20.84 -0.12 1.39
C THR A 195 19.37 -0.38 1.03
N ILE A 196 18.51 -0.45 2.05
CA ILE A 196 17.07 -0.31 1.89
C ILE A 196 16.83 1.16 1.60
N VAL A 197 16.45 1.52 0.37
CA VAL A 197 16.04 2.90 0.09
C VAL A 197 14.60 3.08 0.53
N ALA A 198 14.39 3.26 1.84
CA ALA A 198 13.10 3.72 2.35
C ALA A 198 12.85 5.16 1.89
N ARG A 199 12.38 5.34 0.65
CA ARG A 199 11.88 6.65 0.20
C ARG A 199 10.56 6.88 0.91
N HIS A 200 10.55 7.65 1.98
CA HIS A 200 9.33 8.12 2.62
C HIS A 200 8.57 8.97 1.59
N LEU A 201 7.49 8.44 1.00
CA LEU A 201 6.81 9.04 -0.16
C LEU A 201 5.68 10.00 0.20
N ILE A 202 5.19 9.98 1.45
CA ILE A 202 4.14 10.87 1.94
C ILE A 202 4.64 11.42 3.30
N ASP A 203 4.62 12.74 3.45
CA ASP A 203 4.80 13.48 4.72
C ASP A 203 3.74 14.59 4.73
#